data_AF-A0A359BAE2-F1
#
_entry.id   AF-A0A359BAE2-F1
#
_cell.length_a   1.000
_cell.length_b   1.000
_cell.length_c   1.000
_cell.angle_alpha   90.00
_cell.angle_beta   90.00
_cell.angle_gamma   90.00
#
_symmetry.space_group_name_H-M   'P 1'
#
loop_
_entity.id
_entity.type
_entity.pdbx_description
1 polymer ?
#
loop_
_entity_poly.entity_id
_entity_poly.type
_entity_poly.pdbx_seq_one_letter_code
_entity_poly.pdbx_strand_id
1 'polypeptide(L)' 'MGSSNVTLYAQWTVLPTYTVNYDGNSNTGGSPPTDSNAYYQGDTVTVLGNTGNLEKTGYTFTGWNTA' A
#
# COMPACT_ATOMS: atom_id res chain seq x y z
N MET A 1 41.32 -18.90 -33.95
CA MET A 1 40.06 -19.08 -33.20
C MET A 1 39.36 -17.73 -33.24
N GLY A 2 38.19 -17.66 -33.86
CA GLY A 2 37.59 -16.40 -34.32
C GLY A 2 37.06 -15.52 -33.18
N SER A 3 37.42 -14.25 -33.21
CA SER A 3 36.79 -13.22 -32.39
C SER A 3 35.44 -12.87 -33.04
N SER A 4 34.35 -13.36 -32.47
CA SER A 4 32.99 -12.93 -32.82
C SER A 4 32.50 -11.93 -31.77
N ASN A 5 31.71 -10.95 -32.21
CA ASN A 5 31.08 -10.01 -31.31
C ASN A 5 30.04 -10.73 -30.44
N VAL A 6 30.02 -10.42 -29.15
CA VAL A 6 28.99 -10.89 -28.21
C VAL A 6 28.06 -9.71 -27.92
N THR A 7 26.77 -9.90 -28.19
CA THR A 7 25.73 -8.92 -27.85
C THR A 7 25.13 -9.30 -26.51
N LEU A 8 25.14 -8.37 -25.55
CA LEU A 8 24.47 -8.52 -24.27
C LEU A 8 23.12 -7.81 -24.29
N TYR A 9 22.18 -8.33 -23.51
CA TYR A 9 20.84 -7.78 -23.35
C TYR A 9 20.61 -7.39 -21.90
N ALA A 10 19.80 -6.35 -21.70
CA ALA A 10 19.35 -5.98 -20.38
C ALA A 10 18.40 -7.05 -19.83
N GLN A 11 18.63 -7.45 -18.58
CA GLN A 11 17.73 -8.30 -17.82
C GLN A 11 17.11 -7.46 -16.70
N TRP A 12 15.79 -7.47 -16.61
CA TRP A 12 15.04 -6.74 -15.59
C TRP A 12 14.39 -7.71 -14.61
N THR A 13 14.29 -7.30 -13.35
CA THR A 13 13.56 -8.03 -12.30
C THR A 13 12.43 -7.15 -11.79
N VAL A 14 11.28 -7.77 -11.51
CA VAL A 14 10.11 -7.06 -10.96
C VAL A 14 10.46 -6.52 -9.59
N LEU A 15 10.14 -5.25 -9.36
CA LEU A 15 10.28 -4.62 -8.05
C LEU A 15 9.17 -5.13 -7.11
N PRO A 16 9.46 -5.37 -5.81
CA PRO A 16 8.44 -5.74 -4.86
C PRO A 16 7.42 -4.62 -4.71
N THR A 17 6.14 -4.98 -4.73
CA THR A 17 5.01 -4.09 -4.51
C THR A 17 4.29 -4.45 -3.21
N TYR A 18 3.78 -3.45 -2.52
CA TYR A 18 3.06 -3.54 -1.26
C TYR A 18 1.71 -2.84 -1.38
N THR A 19 0.77 -3.23 -0.52
CA THR A 19 -0.54 -2.60 -0.40
C THR A 19 -0.74 -2.08 1.01
N VAL A 20 -1.49 -1.00 1.16
CA VAL A 20 -1.91 -0.47 2.47
C VAL A 20 -3.32 -0.94 2.75
N ASN A 21 -3.49 -1.73 3.80
CA ASN A 21 -4.79 -2.20 4.26
C ASN A 21 -5.21 -1.43 5.52
N TYR A 22 -6.44 -0.91 5.51
CA TYR A 22 -7.01 -0.20 6.65
C TYR A 22 -7.95 -1.13 7.41
N ASP A 23 -7.69 -1.28 8.71
CA ASP A 23 -8.50 -2.09 9.60
C ASP A 23 -9.30 -1.18 10.54
N GLY A 24 -10.62 -1.34 10.56
CA GLY A 24 -11.53 -0.55 11.41
C GLY A 24 -11.43 -0.88 12.90
N ASN A 25 -10.60 -1.86 13.28
CA ASN A 25 -10.59 -2.53 14.56
C ASN A 25 -12.00 -3.03 14.92
N SER A 26 -12.48 -2.64 16.10
CA SER A 26 -13.84 -2.93 16.57
C SER A 26 -14.77 -1.75 16.30
N ASN A 27 -14.77 -1.22 15.08
CA ASN A 27 -15.73 -0.20 14.69
C ASN A 27 -17.16 -0.75 14.83
N THR A 28 -18.09 0.13 15.17
CA THR A 28 -19.50 -0.21 15.36
C THR A 28 -20.37 0.26 14.19
N GLY A 29 -19.80 1.06 13.29
CA GLY A 29 -20.46 1.58 12.10
C GLY A 29 -19.45 2.03 11.03
N GLY A 30 -19.97 2.27 9.83
CA GLY A 30 -19.17 2.61 8.66
C GLY A 30 -18.21 1.50 8.22
N SER A 31 -17.33 1.85 7.29
CA SER A 31 -16.30 0.95 6.77
C SER A 31 -14.94 1.65 6.71
N PRO A 32 -13.83 0.95 6.94
CA PRO A 32 -12.51 1.51 6.66
C PRO A 32 -12.36 1.79 5.16
N PRO A 33 -11.53 2.77 4.79
CA PRO A 33 -11.27 3.08 3.39
C PRO A 33 -10.50 1.95 2.70
N THR A 34 -10.75 1.76 1.41
CA THR A 34 -9.99 0.82 0.58
C THR A 34 -9.00 1.58 -0.29
N ASP A 35 -7.72 1.27 -0.16
CA ASP A 35 -6.69 1.74 -1.08
C ASP A 35 -6.46 0.69 -2.15
N SER A 36 -6.69 1.08 -3.41
CA SER A 36 -6.52 0.19 -4.57
C SER A 36 -5.15 0.31 -5.22
N ASN A 37 -4.25 1.13 -4.66
CA ASN A 37 -2.91 1.33 -5.20
C ASN A 37 -1.93 0.27 -4.69
N ALA A 38 -0.98 -0.08 -5.55
CA ALA A 38 0.20 -0.84 -5.20
C ALA A 38 1.41 0.11 -5.16
N TYR A 39 2.21 -0.01 -4.11
CA TYR A 39 3.35 0.85 -3.83
C TYR A 39 4.65 0.07 -3.95
N TYR A 40 5.63 0.65 -4.62
CA TYR A 40 6.97 0.05 -4.62
C TYR A 40 7.67 0.30 -3.29
N GLN A 41 8.67 -0.53 -3.01
CA GLN A 41 9.52 -0.31 -1.85
C GLN A 41 10.17 1.08 -1.89
N GLY A 42 9.94 1.87 -0.83
CA GLY A 42 10.48 3.23 -0.70
C GLY A 42 9.58 4.32 -1.25
N ASP A 43 8.44 3.99 -1.85
CA ASP A 43 7.45 4.99 -2.25
C ASP A 43 6.86 5.73 -1.05
N THR A 44 6.56 7.01 -1.25
CA THR A 44 5.78 7.78 -0.27
C THR A 44 4.30 7.49 -0.48
N VAL A 45 3.62 7.11 0.60
CA VAL A 45 2.18 6.82 0.60
C VAL A 45 1.42 7.94 1.30
N THR A 46 0.32 8.38 0.69
CA THR A 46 -0.64 9.27 1.34
C THR A 46 -1.67 8.42 2.09
N VAL A 47 -1.66 8.52 3.42
CA VAL A 47 -2.62 7.79 4.27
C VAL A 47 -4.02 8.35 4.05
N LEU A 48 -4.99 7.48 3.75
CA LEU A 48 -6.39 7.84 3.56
C LEU A 48 -7.03 8.23 4.90
N GLY A 49 -7.82 9.29 4.89
CA GLY A 49 -8.62 9.70 6.04
C GLY A 49 -9.84 8.80 6.26
N ASN A 50 -10.73 9.21 7.17
CA ASN A 50 -11.98 8.49 7.42
C ASN A 50 -13.04 8.78 6.32
N THR A 51 -12.85 8.23 5.12
CA THR A 51 -13.75 8.46 3.98
C THR A 51 -14.97 7.53 3.97
N GLY A 52 -14.92 6.41 4.68
CA GLY A 52 -16.03 5.45 4.79
C GLY A 52 -16.92 5.65 6.01
N ASN A 53 -16.87 6.83 6.64
CA ASN A 53 -17.65 7.18 7.83
C ASN A 53 -17.49 6.15 8.97
N LEU A 54 -16.25 5.69 9.19
CA LEU A 54 -15.89 4.80 10.27
C LEU A 54 -16.30 5.43 11.61
N GLU A 55 -17.09 4.69 12.37
CA GLU A 55 -17.61 5.12 13.66
C GLU A 55 -17.41 4.03 14.71
N LYS A 56 -17.12 4.47 15.93
CA LYS A 56 -17.08 3.60 17.10
C LYS A 56 -17.86 4.28 18.23
N THR A 57 -18.94 3.67 18.67
CA THR A 57 -19.86 4.25 19.66
C THR A 57 -19.12 4.68 20.92
N GLY A 58 -19.19 5.98 21.25
CA GLY A 58 -18.51 6.58 22.40
C GLY A 58 -17.06 7.02 22.14
N TYR A 59 -16.56 6.94 20.91
CA TYR A 59 -15.19 7.30 20.52
C TYR A 59 -15.19 8.25 19.31
N THR A 60 -14.09 8.99 19.16
CA THR A 60 -13.82 9.81 17.98
C THR A 60 -12.63 9.24 17.22
N PHE A 61 -12.69 9.26 15.89
CA PHE A 61 -11.56 8.83 15.05
C PHE A 61 -10.44 9.87 15.13
N THR A 62 -9.26 9.46 15.59
CA THR A 62 -8.08 10.33 15.73
C THR A 62 -7.00 10.06 14.70
N GLY A 63 -7.00 8.89 14.06
CA GLY A 63 -6.02 8.49 13.06
C GLY A 63 -5.83 6.98 12.98
N TRP A 64 -4.91 6.55 12.13
CA TRP A 64 -4.51 5.15 11.96
C TRP A 64 -3.24 4.85 12.73
N ASN A 65 -3.10 3.60 13.17
CA ASN A 65 -1.90 3.09 13.83
C ASN A 65 -1.48 1.75 13.18
N THR A 66 -0.26 1.29 13.47
CA THR A 66 0.38 0.14 12.79
C THR A 66 0.56 -1.08 13.70
N ALA A 67 -0.19 -1.20 14.81
CA ALA A 67 0.05 -2.20 15.85
C ALA A 67 -1.19 -3.02 16.20
#